data_AF-A0A2M7W898-F1
#
_entry.id   AF-A0A2M7W898-F1
#
_cell.length_a   1.000
_cell.length_b   1.000
_cell.length_c   1.000
_cell.angle_alpha   90.00
_cell.angle_beta   90.00
_cell.angle_gamma   90.00
#
_symmetry.space_group_name_H-M   'P 1'
#
loop_
_entity.id
_entity.type
_entity.pdbx_description
1 polymer ?
#
loop_
_entity_poly.entity_id
_entity_poly.type
_entity_poly.pdbx_seq_one_letter_code
_entity_poly.pdbx_strand_id
1 'polypeptide(L)'
;MAKTLISERLAACVQGSEPVTSHYRWQGKVEQAREWVLTCKTASEQVEALIARRTTLHPYDLPEVVVLDADASSAYAVWARAATTDEPNEGMHPPYASRSGAAQGEQS
;
A
#
# COMPACT_ATOMS: atom_id res chain seq x y z
N MET A 1 -6.28 -4.04 -8.68
CA MET A 1 -6.35 -3.46 -7.32
C MET A 1 -5.11 -2.64 -6.96
N ALA A 2 -3.93 -3.24 -6.75
CA ALA A 2 -2.74 -2.50 -6.28
C ALA A 2 -2.38 -1.25 -7.11
N LYS A 3 -2.28 -1.38 -8.43
CA LYS A 3 -2.01 -0.25 -9.34
C LYS A 3 -3.06 0.86 -9.20
N THR A 4 -4.34 0.48 -9.15
CA THR A 4 -5.47 1.43 -9.00
C THR A 4 -5.36 2.21 -7.69
N LEU A 5 -5.12 1.53 -6.57
CA LEU A 5 -5.00 2.20 -5.26
C LEU A 5 -3.83 3.19 -5.22
N ILE A 6 -2.72 2.90 -5.92
CA ILE A 6 -1.59 3.82 -6.04
C ILE A 6 -1.92 4.99 -6.97
N SER A 7 -2.47 4.70 -8.16
CA SER A 7 -2.81 5.71 -9.17
C SER A 7 -3.87 6.70 -8.70
N GLU A 8 -4.80 6.26 -7.86
CA GLU A 8 -5.83 7.09 -7.23
C GLU A 8 -5.32 7.76 -5.93
N ARG A 9 -4.03 7.68 -5.62
CA ARG A 9 -3.39 8.25 -4.41
C ARG A 9 -4.00 7.78 -3.09
N LEU A 10 -4.53 6.56 -3.05
CA LEU A 10 -5.10 5.97 -1.83
C LEU A 10 -4.07 5.16 -1.04
N ALA A 11 -3.01 4.66 -1.70
CA ALA A 11 -1.90 3.98 -1.06
C ALA A 11 -0.57 4.45 -1.66
N ALA A 12 0.41 4.74 -0.81
CA ALA A 12 1.75 5.12 -1.25
C ALA A 12 2.51 3.90 -1.81
N CYS A 13 2.36 2.76 -1.15
CA CYS A 13 2.99 1.51 -1.51
C CYS A 13 2.03 0.34 -1.26
N VAL A 14 2.03 -0.63 -2.16
CA VAL A 14 1.30 -1.89 -2.00
C VAL A 14 2.25 -3.04 -2.25
N GLN A 15 2.33 -3.95 -1.29
CA GLN A 15 3.07 -5.21 -1.42
C GLN A 15 2.07 -6.36 -1.49
N GLY A 16 2.30 -7.31 -2.39
CA GLY A 16 1.54 -8.56 -2.46
C GLY A 16 2.37 -9.72 -1.93
N SER A 17 1.73 -10.63 -1.19
CA SER A 17 2.35 -11.87 -0.75
C SER A 17 2.45 -12.90 -1.88
N GLU A 18 3.13 -14.02 -1.61
CA GLU A 18 2.87 -15.27 -2.30
C GLU A 18 1.44 -15.76 -2.01
N PRO A 19 0.87 -16.66 -2.85
CA PRO A 19 -0.45 -17.22 -2.58
C PRO A 19 -0.51 -17.92 -1.22
N VAL A 20 -1.57 -17.66 -0.47
CA VAL A 20 -1.86 -18.28 0.84
C VAL A 20 -3.12 -19.15 0.76
N THR A 21 -3.31 -20.03 1.74
CA THR A 21 -4.58 -20.75 1.93
C THR A 21 -5.30 -20.20 3.16
N SER A 22 -6.36 -19.45 2.93
CA SER A 22 -7.23 -18.94 3.99
C SER A 22 -8.22 -20.02 4.41
N HIS A 23 -8.39 -20.23 5.71
CA HIS A 23 -9.39 -21.13 6.29
C HIS A 23 -10.39 -20.30 7.09
N TYR A 24 -11.68 -20.50 6.87
CA TYR A 24 -12.73 -19.73 7.52
C TYR A 24 -14.00 -20.56 7.68
N ARG A 25 -14.97 -20.06 8.45
CA ARG A 25 -16.28 -20.72 8.60
C ARG A 25 -17.33 -19.99 7.78
N TRP A 26 -18.05 -20.71 6.93
CA TRP A 26 -19.17 -20.20 6.17
C TRP A 26 -20.29 -21.22 6.12
N GLN A 27 -21.54 -20.78 6.32
CA GLN A 27 -22.74 -21.65 6.32
C GLN A 27 -22.57 -22.92 7.18
N GLY A 28 -21.95 -22.77 8.36
CA GLY A 28 -21.73 -23.85 9.33
C GLY A 28 -20.56 -24.79 9.03
N LYS A 29 -19.88 -24.64 7.89
CA LYS A 29 -18.75 -25.49 7.46
C LYS A 29 -17.43 -24.74 7.51
N VAL A 30 -16.34 -25.49 7.67
CA VAL A 30 -14.99 -24.94 7.47
C VAL A 30 -14.69 -25.01 5.99
N GLU A 31 -14.41 -23.86 5.41
CA GLU A 31 -14.07 -23.66 4.01
C GLU A 31 -12.59 -23.26 3.89
N GLN A 32 -12.05 -23.40 2.69
CA GLN A 32 -10.70 -22.94 2.35
C GLN A 32 -10.68 -22.26 0.98
N ALA A 33 -9.86 -21.23 0.85
CA ALA A 33 -9.66 -20.51 -0.42
C ALA A 33 -8.18 -20.19 -0.64
N ARG A 34 -7.76 -20.21 -1.91
CA ARG A 34 -6.43 -19.72 -2.30
C ARG A 34 -6.51 -18.21 -2.53
N GLU A 35 -5.71 -17.47 -1.77
CA GLU A 35 -5.81 -16.01 -1.71
C GLU A 35 -4.44 -15.33 -1.78
N TRP A 36 -4.44 -14.01 -1.88
CA TRP A 36 -3.25 -13.18 -1.80
C TRP A 36 -3.47 -12.09 -0.77
N VAL A 37 -2.51 -11.90 0.12
CA VAL A 37 -2.54 -10.80 1.08
C VAL A 37 -1.91 -9.58 0.44
N LEU A 38 -2.61 -8.45 0.51
CA LEU A 38 -2.05 -7.15 0.16
C LEU A 38 -1.76 -6.36 1.43
N THR A 39 -0.54 -5.85 1.55
CA THR A 39 -0.16 -4.89 2.58
C THR A 39 -0.01 -3.51 1.95
N CYS A 40 -1.01 -2.67 2.17
CA CYS A 40 -1.03 -1.28 1.74
C CYS A 40 -0.42 -0.38 2.82
N LYS A 41 0.42 0.58 2.42
CA LYS A 41 0.91 1.66 3.28
C LYS A 41 0.23 2.94 2.82
N THR A 42 -0.45 3.62 3.73
CA THR A 42 -1.17 4.85 3.46
C THR A 42 -1.09 5.79 4.66
N ALA A 43 -1.36 7.07 4.44
CA ALA A 43 -1.55 8.02 5.51
C ALA A 43 -2.84 7.72 6.28
N SER A 44 -2.86 7.99 7.58
CA SER A 44 -4.03 7.72 8.43
C SER A 44 -5.29 8.40 7.92
N GLU A 45 -5.17 9.59 7.32
CA GLU A 45 -6.28 10.36 6.74
C GLU A 45 -6.90 9.70 5.50
N GLN A 46 -6.20 8.76 4.86
CA GLN A 46 -6.65 8.08 3.64
C GLN A 46 -7.20 6.67 3.89
N VAL A 47 -7.19 6.20 5.14
CA VAL A 47 -7.63 4.85 5.51
C VAL A 47 -9.08 4.60 5.09
N GLU A 48 -10.00 5.51 5.42
CA GLU A 48 -11.42 5.35 5.08
C GLU A 48 -11.66 5.31 3.56
N ALA A 49 -11.01 6.23 2.82
CA ALA A 49 -11.11 6.29 1.36
C ALA A 49 -10.53 5.02 0.71
N LEU A 50 -9.40 4.53 1.21
CA LEU A 50 -8.80 3.27 0.76
C LEU A 50 -9.75 2.09 1.00
N ILE A 51 -10.33 1.97 2.20
CA ILE A 51 -11.27 0.89 2.54
C ILE A 51 -12.47 0.93 1.60
N ALA A 52 -13.10 2.10 1.46
CA ALA A 52 -14.27 2.27 0.59
C ALA A 52 -13.93 1.86 -0.85
N ARG A 53 -12.82 2.36 -1.40
CA ARG A 53 -12.41 2.03 -2.76
C ARG A 53 -12.07 0.55 -2.91
N ARG A 54 -11.34 -0.02 -1.97
CA ARG A 54 -11.01 -1.45 -1.96
C ARG A 54 -12.28 -2.29 -2.02
N THR A 55 -13.30 -1.96 -1.23
CA THR A 55 -14.59 -2.66 -1.24
C THR A 55 -15.24 -2.61 -2.60
N THR A 56 -15.20 -1.47 -3.31
CA THR A 56 -15.75 -1.39 -4.68
C THR A 56 -14.95 -2.16 -5.74
N LEU A 57 -13.66 -2.40 -5.51
CA LEU A 57 -12.77 -3.07 -6.46
C LEU A 57 -12.66 -4.58 -6.22
N HIS A 58 -13.01 -5.06 -5.03
CA HIS A 58 -12.80 -6.45 -4.64
C HIS A 58 -13.87 -7.36 -5.25
N PRO A 59 -13.51 -8.57 -5.73
CA PRO A 59 -14.48 -9.51 -6.29
C PRO A 59 -15.42 -10.15 -5.26
N TYR A 60 -15.22 -9.90 -3.97
CA TYR A 60 -16.03 -10.48 -2.90
C TYR A 60 -16.92 -9.41 -2.29
N ASP A 61 -18.14 -9.80 -1.90
CA ASP A 61 -19.10 -8.91 -1.25
C ASP A 61 -18.59 -8.40 0.11
N LEU A 62 -17.78 -9.22 0.80
CA LEU A 62 -17.15 -8.88 2.08
C LEU A 62 -15.63 -9.13 2.02
N PRO A 63 -14.83 -8.15 1.55
CA PRO A 63 -13.39 -8.28 1.56
C PRO A 63 -12.82 -8.15 2.98
N GLU A 64 -11.81 -8.95 3.31
CA GLU A 64 -11.08 -8.81 4.57
C GLU A 64 -10.25 -7.53 4.59
N VAL A 65 -10.59 -6.55 5.43
CA VAL A 65 -9.75 -5.36 5.63
C VAL A 65 -9.44 -5.16 7.11
N VAL A 66 -8.16 -5.17 7.45
CA VAL A 66 -7.66 -4.92 8.81
C VAL A 66 -6.67 -3.76 8.74
N VAL A 67 -6.82 -2.80 9.64
CA VAL A 67 -5.93 -1.64 9.76
C VAL A 67 -5.08 -1.81 11.01
N LEU A 68 -3.77 -1.67 10.86
CA LEU A 68 -2.80 -1.69 11.94
C LEU A 68 -2.04 -0.36 11.90
N ASP A 69 -2.06 0.38 13.00
CA ASP A 69 -1.26 1.59 13.13
C ASP A 69 0.21 1.23 13.32
N ALA A 70 1.10 1.96 12.66
CA ALA A 70 2.53 1.72 12.72
C ALA A 70 3.31 3.04 12.61
N ASP A 71 4.42 3.12 13.35
CA ASP A 71 5.42 4.16 13.16
C ASP A 71 6.28 3.89 11.93
N ALA A 72 6.79 4.95 11.32
CA ALA A 72 7.76 4.90 10.23
C ALA A 72 8.89 5.90 10.46
N SER A 73 10.00 5.74 9.73
CA SER A 73 11.03 6.78 9.72
C SER A 73 10.44 8.09 9.19
N SER A 74 10.88 9.23 9.74
CA SER A 74 10.30 10.54 9.40
C SER A 74 10.24 10.80 7.90
N ALA A 75 11.34 10.51 7.18
CA ALA A 75 11.39 10.65 5.72
C ALA A 75 10.39 9.73 4.98
N TYR A 76 10.21 8.49 5.43
CA TYR A 76 9.25 7.57 4.81
C TYR A 76 7.81 8.00 5.07
N ALA A 77 7.51 8.45 6.29
CA ALA A 77 6.18 8.94 6.65
C ALA A 77 5.80 10.18 5.82
N VAL A 78 6.72 11.14 5.67
CA VAL A 78 6.50 12.33 4.84
C VAL A 78 6.24 11.94 3.39
N TRP A 79 7.06 11.05 2.81
CA TRP A 79 6.85 10.55 1.46
C TRP A 79 5.49 9.84 1.31
N ALA A 80 5.14 8.94 2.24
CA ALA A 80 3.90 8.18 2.17
C ALA A 80 2.67 9.10 2.24
N ARG A 81 2.72 10.16 3.06
CA ARG A 81 1.68 11.17 3.15
C ARG A 81 1.59 11.99 1.87
N ALA A 82 2.71 12.49 1.35
CA ALA A 82 2.72 13.24 0.09
C ALA A 82 2.25 12.40 -1.11
N ALA A 83 2.59 11.11 -1.15
CA ALA A 83 2.14 10.20 -2.21
C ALA A 83 0.63 9.91 -2.17
N THR A 84 -0.04 10.22 -1.06
CA THR A 84 -1.47 9.92 -0.84
C THR A 84 -2.31 11.16 -0.56
N THR A 85 -1.74 12.34 -0.74
CA THR A 85 -2.43 13.63 -0.58
C THR A 85 -2.07 14.53 -1.76
N ASP A 86 -2.67 15.71 -1.84
CA ASP A 86 -2.30 16.71 -2.85
C ASP A 86 -1.06 17.54 -2.46
N GLU A 87 -0.33 17.10 -1.41
CA GLU A 87 0.92 17.72 -1.01
C GLU A 87 2.00 17.53 -2.09
N PRO A 88 2.78 18.58 -2.42
CA PRO A 88 3.82 18.48 -3.45
C PRO A 88 4.87 17.44 -3.08
N ASN A 89 5.08 16.47 -3.97
CA ASN A 89 6.15 15.47 -3.85
C ASN A 89 7.45 15.96 -4.52
N GLU A 90 7.78 17.25 -4.41
CA GLU A 90 8.97 17.82 -5.06
C GLU A 90 10.25 17.45 -4.32
N GLY A 91 11.21 16.85 -5.02
CA GLY A 91 12.52 16.47 -4.48
C GLY A 91 12.53 15.24 -3.56
N MET A 92 11.37 14.66 -3.24
CA MET A 92 11.28 13.47 -2.41
C MET A 92 11.41 12.21 -3.27
N HIS A 93 12.57 11.56 -3.18
CA HIS A 93 12.80 10.28 -3.85
C HIS A 93 11.99 9.18 -3.14
N PRO A 94 11.30 8.28 -3.89
CA PRO A 94 10.69 7.12 -3.26
C PRO A 94 11.78 6.31 -2.56
N PRO A 95 11.46 5.63 -1.45
CA PRO A 95 12.43 4.95 -0.58
C PRO A 95 13.22 3.83 -1.27
N TYR A 96 12.84 3.47 -2.51
CA TYR A 96 13.49 2.47 -3.34
C TYR A 96 14.29 3.04 -4.52
N ALA A 97 14.33 4.37 -4.71
CA ALA A 97 15.23 4.95 -5.70
C ALA A 97 16.68 4.86 -5.20
N SER A 98 17.53 4.16 -5.96
CA SER A 98 18.97 4.14 -5.71
C SER A 98 19.51 5.57 -5.60
N ARG A 99 20.38 5.83 -4.62
CA ARG A 99 21.13 7.12 -4.49
C ARG A 99 22.10 7.41 -5.65
N SER A 100 22.02 6.68 -6.76
CA SER A 100 22.93 6.84 -7.89
C SER A 100 22.48 8.00 -8.78
N GLY A 101 22.93 9.21 -8.43
CA GLY A 101 22.74 10.41 -9.23
C GLY A 101 23.65 11.59 -8.88
N ALA A 102 24.69 11.42 -8.06
CA ALA A 102 25.64 12.48 -7.74
C ALA A 102 27.06 11.92 -7.52
N ALA A 103 27.78 11.70 -8.61
CA ALA A 103 29.25 11.81 -8.73
C ALA A 103 29.68 11.37 -10.15
N GLN A 104 29.34 12.19 -11.16
CA GLN A 104 30.25 12.37 -12.29
C GLN A 104 30.87 13.75 -12.09
N GLY A 105 32.18 13.79 -11.87
CA GLY A 105 32.92 15.03 -11.67
C GLY A 105 34.29 14.79 -11.04
N GLU A 106 35.28 14.68 -11.91
CA GLU A 106 36.69 15.05 -11.73
C GLU A 106 37.48 14.39 -10.58
N GLN A 107 38.51 13.61 -10.94
CA GLN A 107 39.90 14.07 -10.79
C GLN A 107 40.87 13.15 -11.55
N SER A 108 41.90 13.84 -12.06
CA SER A 108 43.00 13.51 -12.97
C SER A 108 43.68 12.15 -12.86
#